data_AF-A0A151IZ79-F1
#
_entry.id   AF-A0A151IZ79-F1
#
_cell.length_a   1.000
_cell.length_b   1.000
_cell.length_c   1.000
_cell.angle_alpha   90.00
_cell.angle_beta   90.00
_cell.angle_gamma   90.00
#
_symmetry.space_group_name_H-M   'P 1'
#
loop_
_entity.id
_entity.type
_entity.pdbx_description
1 polymer ?
#
loop_
_entity_poly.entity_id
_entity_poly.type
_entity_poly.pdbx_seq_one_letter_code
_entity_poly.pdbx_strand_id
1 'polypeptide(L)'
;RHERYYTCCDEPYLDITFYITMRRKTLFYTVNLIIPCMGISFLTILVFYLPCDSGEKVINSLMTHSLISYLYIIFYVYFSNIIHLTYFLIEKIVHLIVPIYCYNFMEKLDILF
;
A
#
# COMPACT_ATOMS: atom_id res chain seq x y z
N ARG A 1 24.53 12.57 19.81
CA ARG A 1 25.16 13.25 18.65
C ARG A 1 25.83 12.14 17.85
N HIS A 2 25.31 11.79 16.67
CA HIS A 2 25.96 10.79 15.81
C HIS A 2 26.73 11.58 14.75
N GLU A 3 28.04 11.66 14.91
CA GLU A 3 28.95 12.37 14.02
C GLU A 3 29.54 11.30 13.09
N ARG A 4 29.30 11.40 11.77
CA ARG A 4 29.84 10.44 10.80
C ARG A 4 30.88 11.13 9.91
N TYR A 5 32.03 10.48 9.79
CA TYR A 5 33.07 10.85 8.82
C TYR A 5 32.80 10.09 7.53
N TYR A 6 32.57 10.83 6.44
CA TYR A 6 32.42 10.26 5.12
C TYR A 6 33.80 10.14 4.47
N THR A 7 34.06 9.08 3.71
CA THR A 7 35.37 8.82 3.09
C THR A 7 35.85 9.89 2.11
N CYS A 8 35.01 10.90 1.81
CA CYS A 8 35.35 12.00 0.92
C CYS A 8 35.93 13.24 1.61
N CYS A 9 35.72 13.44 2.93
CA CYS A 9 36.16 14.66 3.64
C CYS A 9 36.49 14.38 5.12
N ASP A 10 37.50 15.06 5.65
CA ASP A 10 37.96 14.96 7.05
C ASP A 10 37.13 15.81 8.03
N GLU A 11 36.14 16.59 7.57
CA GLU A 11 35.24 17.33 8.45
C GLU A 11 34.06 16.47 8.97
N PRO A 12 33.73 16.52 10.27
CA PRO A 12 32.60 15.78 10.83
C PRO A 12 31.26 16.36 10.36
N TYR A 13 30.48 15.57 9.63
CA TYR A 13 29.10 15.91 9.29
C TYR A 13 28.14 15.35 10.35
N LEU A 14 27.20 16.20 10.77
CA LEU A 14 26.21 15.89 11.79
C LEU A 14 25.04 15.17 11.12
N ASP A 15 25.02 13.84 11.21
CA ASP A 15 24.01 13.02 10.56
C ASP A 15 22.78 12.86 11.46
N ILE A 16 21.61 13.20 10.92
CA ILE A 16 20.33 13.02 11.60
C ILE A 16 19.59 11.86 10.93
N THR A 17 19.79 10.65 11.45
CA THR A 17 19.13 9.43 10.97
C THR A 17 17.80 9.23 11.72
N PHE A 18 16.68 9.35 11.03
CA PHE A 18 15.34 9.23 11.63
C PHE A 18 14.74 7.84 11.41
N TYR A 19 14.37 7.16 12.50
CA TYR A 19 13.65 5.89 12.47
C TYR A 19 12.14 6.14 12.55
N ILE A 20 11.46 6.22 11.40
CA ILE A 20 10.00 6.37 11.35
C ILE A 20 9.34 5.00 11.53
N THR A 21 8.81 4.72 12.73
CA THR A 21 8.08 3.48 12.99
C THR A 21 6.60 3.63 12.60
N MET A 22 6.28 3.39 11.32
CA MET A 22 4.89 3.35 10.85
C MET A 22 4.19 2.05 11.27
N ARG A 23 3.21 2.14 12.18
CA ARG A 23 2.39 0.99 12.61
C ARG A 23 1.20 0.81 11.65
N ARG A 24 1.30 -0.09 10.67
CA ARG A 24 0.17 -0.43 9.78
C ARG A 24 -0.88 -1.27 10.52
N LYS A 25 -2.13 -0.81 10.55
CA LYS A 25 -3.29 -1.65 10.91
C LYS A 25 -3.79 -2.37 9.64
N THR A 26 -3.11 -3.45 9.26
CA THR A 26 -3.42 -4.22 8.04
C THR A 26 -4.64 -5.14 8.16
N LEU A 27 -5.09 -5.46 9.38
CA LEU A 27 -6.11 -6.49 9.60
C LEU A 27 -7.44 -6.23 8.88
N PHE A 28 -7.95 -5.00 8.89
CA PHE A 28 -9.19 -4.66 8.19
C PHE A 28 -9.03 -4.66 6.67
N TYR A 29 -7.85 -4.30 6.17
CA TYR A 29 -7.56 -4.24 4.74
C TYR A 29 -7.43 -5.65 4.14
N THR A 30 -6.80 -6.56 4.89
CA THR A 30 -6.65 -7.96 4.49
C THR A 30 -7.99 -8.66 4.34
N VAL A 31 -8.94 -8.46 5.26
CA VAL A 31 -10.28 -9.09 5.18
C VAL A 31 -11.05 -8.62 3.95
N ASN A 32 -11.02 -7.32 3.64
CA ASN A 32 -11.69 -6.76 2.46
C ASN A 32 -11.10 -7.25 1.13
N LEU A 33 -9.84 -7.70 1.12
CA LEU A 33 -9.22 -8.31 -0.06
C LEU A 33 -9.50 -9.82 -0.17
N ILE A 34 -9.64 -10.52 0.96
CA ILE A 34 -9.91 -11.97 0.97
C ILE A 34 -11.33 -12.28 0.47
N ILE A 35 -12.33 -11.51 0.90
CA ILE A 35 -13.74 -11.70 0.51
C ILE A 35 -13.94 -11.79 -1.02
N PRO A 36 -13.47 -10.82 -1.84
CA PRO A 36 -13.64 -10.89 -3.29
C PRO A 36 -12.84 -12.04 -3.92
N CYS A 37 -11.68 -12.40 -3.36
CA CYS A 37 -10.84 -13.49 -3.87
C CYS A 37 -11.50 -14.87 -3.67
N MET A 38 -12.14 -15.08 -2.51
CA MET A 38 -12.91 -16.30 -2.23
C MET A 38 -14.13 -16.41 -3.16
N GLY A 39 -14.82 -15.29 -3.41
CA GLY A 39 -15.94 -15.24 -4.36
C GLY A 39 -15.53 -15.62 -5.79
N ILE A 40 -14.42 -15.06 -6.30
CA ILE A 40 -13.90 -15.38 -7.64
C ILE A 40 -13.50 -16.86 -7.74
N SER A 41 -12.81 -17.39 -6.72
CA SER A 41 -12.37 -18.79 -6.68
C SER A 41 -13.57 -19.74 -6.68
N PHE A 42 -14.60 -19.44 -5.88
CA PHE A 42 -15.82 -20.24 -5.82
C PHE A 42 -16.59 -20.22 -7.15
N LEU A 43 -16.77 -19.04 -7.77
CA LEU A 43 -17.42 -18.92 -9.08
C LEU A 43 -16.69 -19.70 -10.17
N THR A 44 -15.35 -19.67 -10.15
CA THR A 44 -14.52 -20.41 -11.12
C THR A 44 -14.75 -21.92 -10.98
N ILE A 45 -14.72 -22.45 -9.75
CA ILE A 45 -14.97 -23.87 -9.49
C ILE A 45 -16.40 -24.26 -9.89
N LEU A 46 -17.40 -23.44 -9.59
CA LEU A 46 -18.80 -23.69 -9.92
C LEU A 46 -19.02 -23.80 -11.43
N VAL A 47 -18.31 -22.99 -12.23
CA VAL A 47 -18.33 -23.05 -13.70
C VAL A 47 -17.74 -24.36 -14.22
N PHE A 48 -16.61 -24.80 -13.67
CA PHE A 48 -16.03 -26.10 -14.02
C PHE A 48 -16.92 -27.27 -13.57
N TYR A 49 -17.64 -27.10 -12.47
CA TYR A 49 -18.53 -28.12 -11.91
C TYR A 49 -19.87 -28.26 -12.63
N LEU A 50 -20.24 -27.29 -13.49
CA LEU A 50 -21.48 -27.33 -14.27
C LEU A 50 -21.23 -27.68 -15.75
N PRO A 51 -20.74 -28.89 -16.11
CA PRO A 51 -20.59 -29.28 -17.50
C PRO A 51 -21.96 -29.76 -18.02
N CYS A 52 -22.93 -28.87 -18.21
CA CYS A 52 -24.22 -29.24 -18.81
C CYS A 52 -24.06 -29.57 -20.30
N ASP A 53 -24.52 -30.74 -20.73
CA ASP A 53 -24.29 -31.37 -22.04
C ASP A 53 -24.97 -30.70 -23.25
N SER A 54 -25.22 -29.40 -23.18
CA SER A 54 -25.92 -28.60 -24.18
C SER A 54 -25.07 -27.44 -24.69
N GLY A 55 -25.35 -26.99 -25.92
CA GLY A 55 -24.62 -25.93 -26.63
C GLY A 55 -24.48 -24.60 -25.87
N GLU A 56 -25.27 -24.37 -24.81
CA GLU A 56 -25.11 -23.26 -23.87
C GLU A 56 -23.85 -23.32 -22.97
N LYS A 57 -23.09 -24.42 -22.96
CA LYS A 57 -21.78 -24.53 -22.26
C LYS A 57 -20.84 -23.37 -22.59
N VAL A 58 -20.71 -23.06 -23.89
CA VAL A 58 -19.80 -22.01 -24.38
C VAL A 58 -20.28 -20.65 -23.88
N ILE A 59 -21.59 -20.39 -23.94
CA ILE A 59 -22.19 -19.12 -23.52
C ILE A 59 -22.01 -18.91 -22.02
N ASN A 60 -22.31 -19.89 -21.17
CA ASN A 60 -22.13 -19.76 -19.71
C ASN A 60 -20.66 -19.61 -19.31
N SER A 61 -19.74 -20.31 -19.98
CA SER A 61 -18.30 -20.15 -19.74
C SER A 61 -17.82 -18.74 -20.11
N LEU A 62 -18.29 -18.18 -21.23
CA LEU A 62 -17.94 -16.82 -21.67
C LEU A 62 -18.52 -15.76 -20.72
N MET A 63 -19.78 -15.91 -20.29
CA MET A 63 -20.43 -14.98 -19.37
C MET A 63 -19.73 -14.96 -18.01
N THR A 64 -19.36 -16.14 -17.49
CA THR A 64 -18.65 -16.23 -16.21
C THR A 64 -17.23 -15.71 -16.28
N HIS A 65 -16.49 -15.98 -17.37
CA HIS A 65 -15.18 -15.37 -17.61
C HIS A 65 -15.26 -13.84 -17.69
N SER A 66 -16.29 -13.31 -18.35
CA SER A 66 -16.55 -11.87 -18.42
C SER A 66 -16.82 -11.27 -17.03
N LEU A 67 -17.66 -11.91 -16.22
CA LEU A 67 -17.95 -11.48 -14.85
C LEU A 67 -16.71 -11.53 -13.94
N ILE A 68 -15.89 -12.59 -14.06
CA ILE A 68 -14.63 -12.71 -13.31
C ILE A 68 -13.65 -11.60 -13.72
N SER A 69 -13.55 -11.31 -15.02
CA SER A 69 -12.66 -10.24 -15.52
C SER A 69 -13.08 -8.86 -15.01
N TYR A 70 -14.39 -8.58 -14.95
CA TYR A 70 -14.92 -7.33 -14.41
C TYR A 70 -14.65 -7.19 -12.90
N LEU A 71 -14.88 -8.26 -12.13
CA LEU A 71 -14.57 -8.28 -10.69
C LEU A 71 -13.08 -8.08 -10.42
N TYR A 72 -12.22 -8.66 -11.24
CA TYR A 72 -10.77 -8.48 -11.16
C TYR A 72 -10.35 -7.02 -11.41
N ILE A 73 -10.93 -6.37 -12.43
CA ILE A 73 -10.67 -4.96 -12.75
C ILE A 73 -11.08 -4.07 -11.57
N ILE A 74 -12.26 -4.27 -10.98
CA ILE A 74 -12.71 -3.51 -9.81
C ILE A 74 -11.74 -3.69 -8.64
N PHE A 75 -11.34 -4.93 -8.35
CA PHE A 75 -10.40 -5.24 -7.29
C PHE A 75 -9.06 -4.51 -7.49
N TYR A 76 -8.53 -4.53 -8.72
CA TYR A 76 -7.29 -3.84 -9.06
C TYR A 76 -7.41 -2.32 -8.89
N VAL A 77 -8.51 -1.72 -9.34
CA VAL A 77 -8.77 -0.28 -9.16
C VAL A 77 -8.87 0.08 -7.68
N TYR A 78 -9.53 -0.74 -6.87
CA TYR A 78 -9.62 -0.54 -5.43
C TYR A 78 -8.24 -0.58 -4.76
N PHE A 79 -7.41 -1.58 -5.11
CA PHE A 79 -6.06 -1.71 -4.61
C PHE A 79 -5.18 -0.50 -5.00
N SER A 80 -5.30 -0.06 -6.26
CA SER A 80 -4.61 1.12 -6.79
C SER A 80 -4.94 2.39 -6.00
N ASN A 81 -6.22 2.61 -5.69
CA ASN A 81 -6.68 3.75 -4.91
C ASN A 81 -6.13 3.75 -3.48
N ILE A 82 -6.08 2.57 -2.84
CA ILE A 82 -5.54 2.45 -1.49
C ILE A 82 -4.05 2.74 -1.48
N ILE A 83 -3.31 2.17 -2.43
CA ILE A 83 -1.88 2.44 -2.60
C ILE A 83 -1.67 3.95 -2.76
N HIS A 84 -2.39 4.59 -3.68
CA HIS A 84 -2.28 6.02 -3.92
C HIS A 84 -2.54 6.84 -2.64
N LEU A 85 -3.57 6.49 -1.87
CA LEU A 85 -3.90 7.16 -0.61
C LEU A 85 -2.80 6.98 0.45
N THR A 86 -2.20 5.78 0.54
CA THR A 86 -1.10 5.53 1.50
C THR A 86 0.17 6.30 1.14
N TYR A 87 0.56 6.33 -0.14
CA TYR A 87 1.71 7.12 -0.59
C TYR A 87 1.47 8.61 -0.38
N PHE A 88 0.28 9.11 -0.70
CA PHE A 88 -0.07 10.52 -0.48
C PHE A 88 -0.07 10.91 1.01
N LEU A 89 -0.56 10.02 1.88
CA LEU A 89 -0.50 10.22 3.34
C LEU A 89 0.94 10.26 3.84
N ILE A 90 1.80 9.37 3.36
CA ILE A 90 3.23 9.33 3.74
C ILE A 90 3.93 10.63 3.32
N GLU A 91 3.75 11.05 2.06
CA GLU A 91 4.28 12.33 1.56
C GLU A 91 3.84 13.51 2.43
N LYS A 92 2.53 13.63 2.73
CA LYS A 92 2.02 14.69 3.61
C LYS A 92 2.57 14.64 5.03
N ILE A 93 2.70 13.44 5.62
CA ILE A 93 3.21 13.27 6.98
C ILE A 93 4.68 13.68 7.04
N VAL A 94 5.51 13.28 6.07
CA VAL A 94 6.93 13.66 5.99
C VAL A 94 7.06 15.17 5.89
N HIS A 95 6.26 15.81 5.02
CA HIS A 95 6.29 17.27 4.83
C HIS A 95 5.84 18.08 6.06
N LEU A 96 4.99 17.52 6.93
CA LEU A 96 4.57 18.15 8.19
C LEU A 96 5.61 17.95 9.30
N ILE A 97 6.22 16.78 9.36
CA ILE A 97 7.21 16.42 10.39
C ILE A 97 8.50 17.22 10.22
N VAL A 98 9.04 17.33 9.00
CA VAL A 98 10.31 18.07 8.74
C VAL A 98 10.31 19.50 9.32
N PRO A 99 9.32 20.37 9.08
CA PRO A 99 9.30 21.72 9.62
C PRO A 99 9.08 21.77 11.13
N ILE A 100 8.26 20.87 11.70
CA ILE A 100 8.06 20.79 13.16
C ILE A 100 9.38 20.44 13.87
N TYR A 101 10.14 19.51 13.31
CA TYR A 101 11.44 19.13 13.87
C TYR A 101 12.52 20.18 13.59
N CYS A 102 12.49 20.88 12.45
CA CYS A 102 13.35 22.06 12.24
C CYS A 102 13.05 23.16 13.26
N TYR A 103 11.78 23.41 13.57
CA TYR A 103 11.38 24.41 14.58
C TYR A 103 11.86 24.00 15.98
N ASN A 104 11.60 22.74 16.39
CA ASN A 104 12.10 22.19 17.64
C ASN A 104 13.64 22.17 17.71
N PHE A 105 14.33 22.00 16.59
CA PHE A 105 15.79 22.03 16.53
C PHE A 105 16.32 23.47 16.64
N MET A 106 15.70 24.43 15.96
CA MET A 106 16.02 25.86 16.05
C MET A 106 15.79 26.40 17.47
N GLU A 107 14.64 26.09 18.08
CA GLU A 107 14.33 26.49 19.47
C GLU A 107 15.33 25.91 20.47
N LYS A 108 15.79 24.68 20.24
CA LYS A 108 16.80 24.05 21.09
C LYS A 108 18.23 24.56 20.85
N LEU A 109 18.48 25.22 19.72
CA LEU A 109 19.74 25.90 19.43
C LEU A 109 19.79 27.30 20.06
N ASP A 110 18.67 28.03 20.04
CA ASP A 110 18.55 29.35 20.69
C ASP A 110 18.64 29.28 22.22
N ILE A 111 18.25 28.16 22.85
CA ILE A 111 18.41 27.95 24.31
C ILE A 111 19.85 27.53 24.67
N LEU A 112 20.66 27.11 23.69
CA LEU A 112 22.04 26.67 23.90
C LEU A 112 23.08 27.79 23.69
N PHE A 113 22.64 28.99 23.31
CA PHE A 113 23.43 30.23 23.20
C PHE A 113 22.97 31.25 24.25
#